data_AF-A0A958IZX5-F1
#
_entry.id   AF-A0A958IZX5-F1
#
_cell.length_a   1.000
_cell.length_b   1.000
_cell.length_c   1.000
_cell.angle_alpha   90.00
_cell.angle_beta   90.00
_cell.angle_gamma   90.00
#
_symmetry.space_group_name_H-M   'P 1'
#
loop_
_entity.id
_entity.type
_entity.pdbx_description
1 polymer ?
#
loop_
_entity_poly.entity_id
_entity_poly.type
_entity_poly.pdbx_seq_one_letter_code
_entity_poly.pdbx_strand_id
1 'polypeptide(L)'
;YFEKRRIAVVENPADAASVLGKSAPQRLISQSCVGEPHSTVFMFAGGGAQYLNMGLQLYQTESVFREIVDECAELLLPMIDRDIRELIYPAETNDALAAEMEQPTLALATLFTIQFASAKLWMSWG
;
A
#
# COMPACT_ATOMS: atom_id res chain seq x y z
N TYR A 1 -7.27 -5.50 -26.24
CA TYR A 1 -8.04 -4.61 -25.33
C TYR A 1 -8.85 -3.63 -26.15
N PHE A 2 -10.09 -3.34 -25.74
CA PHE A 2 -10.93 -2.31 -26.39
C PHE A 2 -10.53 -0.90 -25.93
N GLU A 3 -10.84 0.09 -26.76
CA GLU A 3 -10.59 1.53 -26.50
C GLU A 3 -11.37 2.02 -25.28
N LYS A 4 -12.66 1.68 -25.19
CA LYS A 4 -13.53 2.06 -24.07
C LYS A 4 -13.42 1.03 -22.96
N ARG A 5 -12.95 1.48 -21.79
CA ARG A 5 -12.77 0.64 -20.60
C ARG A 5 -13.61 1.16 -19.45
N ARG A 6 -14.12 0.22 -18.65
CA ARG A 6 -14.87 0.52 -17.43
C ARG A 6 -14.44 -0.44 -16.33
N ILE A 7 -14.11 0.10 -15.15
CA ILE A 7 -13.63 -0.65 -13.99
C ILE A 7 -14.40 -0.17 -12.75
N ALA A 8 -14.65 -1.09 -11.83
CA ALA A 8 -15.19 -0.82 -10.50
C ALA A 8 -14.57 -1.78 -9.48
N VAL A 9 -14.40 -1.30 -8.24
CA VAL A 9 -14.04 -2.13 -7.08
C VAL A 9 -15.30 -2.36 -6.26
N VAL A 10 -15.61 -3.61 -6.00
CA VAL A 10 -16.87 -4.06 -5.37
C VAL A 10 -16.57 -5.07 -4.28
N GLU A 11 -17.38 -5.08 -3.23
CA GLU A 11 -17.17 -5.97 -2.07
C GLU A 11 -17.81 -7.34 -2.27
N ASN A 12 -18.97 -7.38 -2.93
CA ASN A 12 -19.78 -8.58 -3.12
C ASN A 12 -20.73 -8.44 -4.33
N PRO A 13 -21.45 -9.50 -4.74
CA PRO A 13 -22.32 -9.46 -5.91
C PRO A 13 -23.47 -8.44 -5.83
N ALA A 14 -24.03 -8.18 -4.63
CA ALA A 14 -25.11 -7.21 -4.47
C ALA A 14 -24.60 -5.77 -4.65
N ASP A 15 -23.41 -5.47 -4.13
CA ASP A 15 -22.71 -4.21 -4.35
C ASP A 15 -22.38 -4.00 -5.84
N ALA A 16 -21.94 -5.05 -6.53
CA ALA A 16 -21.68 -5.00 -7.97
C ALA A 16 -22.92 -4.61 -8.79
N ALA A 17 -24.09 -5.18 -8.45
CA ALA A 17 -25.34 -4.84 -9.11
C ALA A 17 -25.72 -3.36 -8.91
N SER A 18 -25.52 -2.82 -7.69
CA SER A 18 -25.75 -1.40 -7.37
C SER A 18 -24.83 -0.47 -8.17
N VAL A 19 -23.53 -0.78 -8.21
CA VAL A 19 -22.53 0.04 -8.91
C VAL A 19 -22.79 0.03 -10.42
N LEU A 20 -22.98 -1.16 -11.02
CA LEU A 20 -23.23 -1.30 -12.46
C LEU A 20 -24.60 -0.74 -12.89
N GLY A 21 -25.59 -0.76 -11.99
CA GLY A 21 -26.96 -0.27 -12.21
C GLY A 21 -27.11 1.25 -12.25
N LYS A 22 -26.01 2.02 -12.19
CA LYS A 22 -25.96 3.50 -12.14
C LYS A 22 -26.40 4.13 -10.81
N SER A 23 -26.53 3.36 -9.73
CA SER A 23 -26.85 3.91 -8.40
C SER A 23 -25.63 4.57 -7.72
N ALA A 24 -24.41 4.29 -8.19
CA ALA A 24 -23.17 4.89 -7.67
C ALA A 24 -22.17 5.23 -8.81
N PRO A 25 -22.47 6.21 -9.66
CA PRO A 25 -21.66 6.52 -10.85
C PRO A 25 -20.22 6.95 -10.50
N GLN A 26 -20.00 7.54 -9.32
CA GLN A 26 -18.67 7.92 -8.83
C GLN A 26 -17.73 6.74 -8.55
N ARG A 27 -18.25 5.52 -8.41
CA ARG A 27 -17.46 4.29 -8.22
C ARG A 27 -17.12 3.58 -9.53
N LEU A 28 -17.63 4.08 -10.65
CA LEU A 28 -17.36 3.57 -11.99
C LEU A 28 -16.35 4.47 -12.70
N ILE A 29 -15.15 3.95 -12.91
CA ILE A 29 -14.14 4.63 -13.71
C ILE A 29 -14.37 4.22 -15.16
N SER A 30 -14.73 5.19 -16.01
CA SER A 30 -14.88 4.98 -17.46
C SER A 30 -13.87 5.83 -18.19
N GLN A 31 -13.06 5.23 -19.05
CA GLN A 31 -12.01 5.93 -19.78
C GLN A 31 -11.93 5.43 -21.23
N SER A 32 -11.68 6.36 -22.15
CA SER A 32 -11.24 6.04 -23.51
C SER A 32 -9.72 6.05 -23.53
N CYS A 33 -9.13 4.89 -23.78
CA CYS A 33 -7.69 4.72 -23.88
C CYS A 33 -7.29 4.78 -25.36
N VAL A 34 -6.90 5.97 -25.82
CA VAL A 34 -6.42 6.21 -27.19
C VAL A 34 -4.90 6.42 -27.14
N GLY A 35 -4.14 5.63 -27.90
CA GLY A 35 -2.68 5.73 -27.98
C GLY A 35 -1.92 4.47 -27.53
N GLU A 36 -0.60 4.53 -27.60
CA GLU A 36 0.30 3.47 -27.12
C GLU A 36 0.33 3.40 -25.58
N PRO A 37 0.70 2.25 -24.99
CA PRO A 37 0.85 2.12 -23.54
C PRO A 37 1.78 3.20 -22.99
N HIS A 38 1.36 3.88 -21.92
CA HIS A 38 2.21 4.87 -21.27
C HIS A 38 3.37 4.17 -20.55
N SER A 39 4.53 4.84 -20.52
CA SER A 39 5.61 4.46 -19.62
C SER A 39 5.18 4.70 -18.17
N THR A 40 5.34 3.68 -17.32
CA THR A 40 5.02 3.75 -15.89
C THR A 40 6.27 4.12 -15.10
N VAL A 41 6.13 5.04 -14.15
CA VAL A 41 7.21 5.46 -13.24
C VAL A 41 6.74 5.33 -11.80
N PHE A 42 7.58 4.77 -10.93
CA PHE A 42 7.33 4.79 -9.48
C PHE A 42 7.87 6.07 -8.86
N MET A 43 7.02 6.72 -8.07
CA MET A 43 7.38 7.90 -7.28
C MET A 43 7.30 7.54 -5.81
N PHE A 44 8.38 7.83 -5.09
CA PHE A 44 8.53 7.50 -3.68
C PHE A 44 8.39 8.77 -2.83
N ALA A 45 7.52 8.72 -1.81
CA ALA A 45 7.31 9.79 -0.85
C ALA A 45 8.53 9.96 0.07
N GLY A 46 8.81 11.23 0.42
CA GLY A 46 9.79 11.60 1.44
C GLY A 46 9.22 11.49 2.87
N GLY A 47 9.98 11.99 3.84
CA GLY A 47 9.61 11.99 5.26
C GLY A 47 8.30 12.73 5.56
N GLY A 48 7.56 12.26 6.57
CA GLY A 48 6.31 12.85 7.06
C GLY A 48 5.03 12.15 6.58
N ALA A 49 5.15 11.06 5.82
CA ALA A 49 4.02 10.26 5.34
C ALA A 49 3.80 8.96 6.14
N GLN A 50 4.62 8.69 7.16
CA GLN A 50 4.53 7.50 8.01
C GLN A 50 3.35 7.61 8.99
N TYR A 51 2.70 6.47 9.27
CA TYR A 51 1.68 6.35 10.33
C TYR A 51 1.55 4.88 10.77
N LEU A 52 1.06 4.67 12.00
CA LEU A 52 0.80 3.33 12.54
C LEU A 52 -0.23 2.57 11.69
N ASN A 53 -0.02 1.26 11.52
CA ASN A 53 -0.83 0.35 10.73
C ASN A 53 -0.89 0.66 9.22
N MET A 54 0.06 1.45 8.70
CA MET A 54 0.15 1.69 7.26
C MET A 54 0.38 0.37 6.51
N GLY A 55 -0.47 0.09 5.51
CA GLY A 55 -0.40 -1.14 4.74
C GLY A 55 -0.77 -2.42 5.52
N LEU A 56 -1.36 -2.33 6.72
CA LEU A 56 -1.69 -3.50 7.55
C LEU A 56 -2.54 -4.54 6.80
N GLN A 57 -3.56 -4.10 6.07
CA GLN A 57 -4.40 -5.01 5.31
C GLN A 57 -3.60 -5.75 4.23
N LEU A 58 -2.69 -5.05 3.53
CA LEU A 58 -1.81 -5.68 2.53
C LEU A 58 -0.86 -6.69 3.19
N TYR A 59 -0.30 -6.36 4.36
CA TYR A 59 0.53 -7.30 5.12
C TYR A 59 -0.23 -8.58 5.51
N GLN A 60 -1.52 -8.44 5.83
CA GLN A 60 -2.38 -9.57 6.17
C GLN A 60 -2.81 -10.39 4.94
N THR A 61 -3.10 -9.75 3.80
CA THR A 61 -3.75 -10.41 2.66
C THR A 61 -2.81 -10.74 1.50
N GLU A 62 -1.74 -9.97 1.29
CA GLU A 62 -0.84 -10.09 0.14
C GLU A 62 0.49 -10.74 0.54
N SER A 63 0.77 -11.95 0.04
CA SER A 63 1.99 -12.69 0.42
C SER A 63 3.27 -11.97 0.02
N VAL A 64 3.32 -11.42 -1.21
CA VAL A 64 4.50 -10.69 -1.71
C VAL A 64 4.78 -9.46 -0.86
N PHE A 65 3.75 -8.72 -0.45
CA PHE A 65 3.93 -7.55 0.41
C PHE A 65 4.50 -7.98 1.77
N ARG A 66 3.90 -8.99 2.40
CA ARG A 66 4.35 -9.52 3.70
C ARG A 66 5.79 -10.02 3.67
N GLU A 67 6.15 -10.82 2.68
CA GLU A 67 7.50 -11.38 2.53
C GLU A 67 8.56 -10.27 2.45
N ILE A 68 8.27 -9.20 1.70
CA ILE A 68 9.21 -8.06 1.59
C ILE A 68 9.28 -7.26 2.88
N VAL A 69 8.16 -7.05 3.58
CA VAL A 69 8.17 -6.38 4.89
C VAL A 69 8.98 -7.20 5.91
N ASP A 70 8.78 -8.51 5.95
CA ASP A 70 9.54 -9.41 6.82
C ASP A 70 11.03 -9.39 6.49
N GLU A 71 11.41 -9.47 5.21
CA GLU A 71 12.81 -9.35 4.78
C GLU A 71 13.43 -8.01 5.21
N CYS A 72 12.72 -6.89 4.98
CA CYS A 72 13.18 -5.58 5.44
C CYS A 72 13.36 -5.53 6.96
N ALA A 73 12.45 -6.13 7.73
CA ALA A 73 12.54 -6.16 9.18
C ALA A 73 13.80 -6.87 9.68
N GLU A 74 14.10 -8.05 9.11
CA GLU A 74 15.32 -8.81 9.46
C GLU A 74 16.60 -8.03 9.09
N LEU A 75 16.60 -7.34 7.95
CA LEU A 75 17.74 -6.54 7.51
C LEU A 75 17.94 -5.27 8.34
N LEU A 76 16.85 -4.63 8.76
CA LEU A 76 16.89 -3.38 9.52
C LEU A 76 17.18 -3.59 10.99
N LEU A 77 16.75 -4.71 11.58
CA LEU A 77 16.91 -5.01 13.00
C LEU A 77 18.31 -4.70 13.56
N PRO A 78 19.44 -5.16 12.96
CA PRO A 78 20.78 -4.83 13.47
C PRO A 78 21.19 -3.36 13.26
N MET A 79 20.51 -2.61 12.41
CA MET A 79 20.82 -1.21 12.10
C MET A 79 20.09 -0.22 13.00
N ILE A 80 18.88 -0.56 13.44
CA ILE A 80 18.00 0.33 14.21
C ILE A 80 17.68 -0.16 15.63
N ASP A 81 18.15 -1.36 16.00
CA ASP A 81 17.93 -1.98 17.33
C ASP A 81 16.45 -2.08 17.73
N ARG A 82 15.58 -2.23 16.73
CA ARG A 82 14.12 -2.26 16.87
C ARG A 82 13.55 -3.10 15.74
N ASP A 83 12.66 -4.06 16.06
CA ASP A 83 11.89 -4.72 15.01
C ASP A 83 10.88 -3.71 14.45
N ILE A 84 11.07 -3.34 13.19
CA ILE A 84 10.23 -2.35 12.52
C ILE A 84 8.77 -2.81 12.42
N ARG A 85 8.49 -4.11 12.42
CA ARG A 85 7.12 -4.65 12.38
C ARG A 85 6.35 -4.34 13.65
N GLU A 86 7.00 -4.41 14.80
CA GLU A 86 6.35 -4.07 16.08
C GLU A 86 6.02 -2.57 16.16
N LEU A 87 6.81 -1.73 15.47
CA LEU A 87 6.55 -0.31 15.36
C LEU A 87 5.41 -0.01 14.37
N ILE A 88 5.43 -0.63 13.19
CA ILE A 88 4.42 -0.38 12.14
C ILE A 88 3.08 -1.02 12.51
N TYR A 89 3.09 -2.23 13.06
CA TYR A 89 1.89 -3.03 13.37
C TYR A 89 1.80 -3.37 14.86
N PRO A 90 1.71 -2.36 15.75
CA PRO A 90 1.59 -2.61 17.18
C PRO A 90 0.24 -3.26 17.49
N ALA A 91 0.20 -4.10 18.53
CA ALA A 91 -1.04 -4.69 19.01
C ALA A 91 -2.06 -3.62 19.47
N GLU A 92 -1.57 -2.52 20.05
CA GLU A 92 -2.35 -1.35 20.43
C GLU A 92 -1.65 -0.07 19.97
N THR A 93 -2.41 0.84 19.35
CA THR A 93 -1.91 2.15 18.93
C THR A 93 -2.02 3.16 20.06
N ASN A 94 -0.97 3.96 20.29
CA ASN A 94 -1.00 5.07 21.23
C ASN A 94 -0.10 6.23 20.76
N ASP A 95 -0.26 7.41 21.37
CA ASP A 95 0.46 8.62 20.99
C ASP A 95 1.98 8.51 21.19
N ALA A 96 2.43 7.70 22.16
CA ALA A 96 3.85 7.50 22.41
C ALA A 96 4.52 6.70 21.29
N LEU A 97 3.88 5.66 20.78
CA LEU A 97 4.34 4.90 19.61
C LEU A 97 4.31 5.74 18.33
N ALA A 98 3.26 6.55 18.16
CA ALA A 98 3.21 7.48 17.04
C ALA A 98 4.38 8.48 17.10
N ALA A 99 4.69 9.02 18.28
CA ALA A 99 5.83 9.91 18.48
C ALA A 99 7.19 9.18 18.35
N GLU A 100 7.29 7.91 18.72
CA GLU A 100 8.48 7.07 18.48
C GLU A 100 8.73 6.94 16.97
N MET A 101 7.69 6.65 16.18
CA MET A 101 7.79 6.53 14.72
C MET A 101 8.25 7.82 14.04
N GLU A 102 8.01 9.01 14.64
CA GLU A 102 8.49 10.30 14.12
C GLU A 102 10.02 10.48 14.24
N GLN A 103 10.73 9.62 14.97
CA GLN A 103 12.19 9.65 14.97
C GLN A 103 12.72 9.43 13.54
N PRO A 104 13.62 10.29 13.02
CA PRO A 104 14.02 10.26 11.60
C PRO A 104 14.46 8.89 11.08
N THR A 105 15.23 8.14 11.89
CA THR A 105 15.67 6.79 11.54
C THR A 105 14.49 5.82 11.37
N LEU A 106 13.54 5.85 12.30
CA LEU A 106 12.38 4.96 12.31
C LEU A 106 11.35 5.36 11.25
N ALA A 107 11.12 6.66 11.06
CA ALA A 107 10.26 7.20 10.01
C ALA A 107 10.76 6.78 8.62
N LEU A 108 12.05 6.97 8.35
CA LEU A 108 12.65 6.60 7.05
C LEU A 108 12.67 5.09 6.84
N ALA A 109 12.99 4.30 7.88
CA ALA A 109 12.94 2.84 7.82
C ALA A 109 11.51 2.33 7.54
N THR A 110 10.51 2.92 8.20
CA THR A 110 9.08 2.63 7.98
C THR A 110 8.66 2.95 6.55
N LEU A 111 8.96 4.16 6.09
CA LEU A 111 8.63 4.60 4.74
C LEU A 111 9.30 3.76 3.67
N PHE A 112 10.59 3.45 3.85
CA PHE A 112 11.31 2.60 2.91
C PHE A 112 10.67 1.22 2.81
N THR A 113 10.43 0.58 3.96
CA THR A 113 9.86 -0.77 4.05
C THR A 113 8.53 -0.86 3.30
N ILE A 114 7.61 0.07 3.60
CA ILE A 114 6.25 0.05 3.04
C ILE A 114 6.24 0.39 1.56
N GLN A 115 7.04 1.38 1.14
CA GLN A 115 7.07 1.77 -0.27
C GLN A 115 7.78 0.74 -1.13
N PHE A 116 8.83 0.10 -0.61
CA PHE A 116 9.51 -0.99 -1.29
C PHE A 116 8.60 -2.21 -1.43
N ALA A 117 7.92 -2.62 -0.36
CA ALA A 117 6.93 -3.69 -0.40
C ALA A 117 5.78 -3.39 -1.37
N SER A 118 5.28 -2.14 -1.40
CA SER A 118 4.27 -1.69 -2.35
C SER A 118 4.76 -1.79 -3.80
N ALA A 119 5.98 -1.33 -4.07
CA ALA A 119 6.57 -1.41 -5.41
C ALA A 119 6.75 -2.87 -5.85
N LYS A 120 7.22 -3.75 -4.96
CA LYS A 120 7.36 -5.19 -5.23
C LYS A 120 6.02 -5.86 -5.51
N LEU A 121 4.98 -5.52 -4.75
CA LEU A 121 3.63 -6.00 -4.99
C LEU A 121 3.13 -5.57 -6.38
N TRP A 122 3.26 -4.29 -6.73
CA TRP A 122 2.91 -3.79 -8.07
C TRP A 122 3.68 -4.53 -9.18
N MET A 123 4.99 -4.71 -9.02
CA MET A 123 5.81 -5.44 -10.00
C MET A 123 5.39 -6.91 -10.15
N SER A 124 4.83 -7.53 -9.10
CA SER A 124 4.37 -8.91 -9.15
C SER A 124 3.10 -9.11 -9.99
N TRP A 125 2.32 -8.04 -10.20
CA TRP A 125 1.10 -8.07 -11.01
C TRP A 125 1.35 -7.79 -12.50
N GLY A 126 2.56 -7.36 -12.87
CA GLY A 126 2.96 -7.01 -14.25
C GLY A 126 2.59 -5.59 -14.66
#